data_AF-A0A7V5P0F0-F1
#
_entry.id   AF-A0A7V5P0F0-F1
#
_cell.length_a   1.000
_cell.length_b   1.000
_cell.length_c   1.000
_cell.angle_alpha   90.00
_cell.angle_beta   90.00
_cell.angle_gamma   90.00
#
_symmetry.space_group_name_H-M   'P 1'
#
loop_
_entity.id
_entity.type
_entity.pdbx_description
1 polymer ?
#
loop_
_entity_poly.entity_id
_entity_poly.type
_entity_poly.pdbx_seq_one_letter_code
_entity_poly.pdbx_strand_id
1 'polypeptide(L)' 'EIRVIVDSNKISDEEAVLLSRDIAKKIEKELTYPGLIKVTVIRETRAVEYAR' A
#
# COMPACT_ATOMS: atom_id res chain seq x y z
N GLU A 1 -2.47 -9.28 -8.04
CA GLU A 1 -1.86 -7.96 -7.71
C GLU A 1 -2.68 -7.35 -6.59
N ILE A 2 -2.04 -6.80 -5.57
CA ILE A 2 -2.68 -6.15 -4.42
C ILE A 2 -2.24 -4.69 -4.40
N ARG A 3 -3.19 -3.78 -4.32
CA ARG A 3 -2.94 -2.35 -4.24
C ARG A 3 -3.39 -1.83 -2.89
N VAL A 4 -2.49 -1.13 -2.22
CA VAL A 4 -2.70 -0.55 -0.90
C VAL A 4 -2.59 0.94 -1.06
N ILE A 5 -3.66 1.66 -0.73
CA ILE A 5 -3.68 3.12 -0.79
C ILE A 5 -3.44 3.63 0.63
N VAL A 6 -2.47 4.53 0.77
CA VAL A 6 -2.14 5.16 2.04
C VAL A 6 -2.21 6.67 1.90
N ASP A 7 -2.57 7.33 3.00
CA ASP A 7 -2.61 8.79 3.06
C ASP A 7 -1.17 9.34 3.05
N SER A 8 -0.87 10.19 2.08
CA SER A 8 0.46 10.79 1.92
C SER A 8 0.87 11.68 3.09
N ASN A 9 -0.07 12.21 3.88
CA ASN A 9 0.22 13.06 5.03
C ASN A 9 0.62 12.27 6.28
N LYS A 10 0.25 10.99 6.34
CA LYS A 10 0.47 10.14 7.52
C LYS A 10 1.67 9.21 7.38
N ILE A 11 2.08 8.93 6.16
CA ILE A 11 3.11 7.94 5.84
C ILE A 11 4.16 8.58 4.95
N SER A 12 5.43 8.48 5.35
CA SER A 12 6.59 8.89 4.55
C SER A 12 6.89 7.90 3.41
N ASP A 13 7.78 8.29 2.49
CA ASP A 13 8.24 7.39 1.44
C ASP A 13 8.95 6.14 1.99
N GLU A 14 9.75 6.31 3.05
CA GLU A 14 10.47 5.22 3.70
C GLU A 14 9.51 4.25 4.39
N GLU A 15 8.52 4.79 5.09
CA GLU A 15 7.47 3.99 5.75
C GLU A 15 6.63 3.24 4.72
N ALA A 16 6.29 3.85 3.58
CA ALA A 16 5.55 3.18 2.51
C ALA A 16 6.32 1.98 1.92
N VAL A 17 7.65 2.10 1.78
CA VAL A 17 8.53 1.00 1.35
C VAL A 17 8.51 -0.13 2.39
N LEU A 18 8.63 0.19 3.68
CA LEU A 18 8.55 -0.79 4.76
C LEU A 18 7.19 -1.50 4.77
N LEU A 19 6.10 -0.74 4.66
CA LEU A 19 4.73 -1.27 4.61
C LEU A 19 4.55 -2.28 3.47
N SER A 20 5.08 -1.97 2.28
CA SER A 20 4.99 -2.86 1.12
C SER A 20 5.62 -4.23 1.38
N ARG A 21 6.78 -4.24 2.07
CA ARG A 21 7.51 -5.46 2.45
C ARG A 21 6.79 -6.23 3.54
N ASP A 22 6.29 -5.54 4.56
CA ASP A 22 5.60 -6.18 5.68
C ASP A 22 4.28 -6.80 5.23
N ILE A 23 3.53 -6.13 4.37
CA ILE A 23 2.30 -6.67 3.78
C ILE A 23 2.61 -7.89 2.92
N ALA A 24 3.65 -7.84 2.07
CA ALA A 24 4.06 -8.99 1.28
C ALA A 24 4.43 -10.20 2.17
N LYS A 25 5.23 -9.98 3.23
CA LYS A 25 5.61 -11.05 4.19
C LYS A 25 4.41 -11.60 4.96
N LYS A 26 3.47 -10.73 5.35
CA LYS A 26 2.28 -11.15 6.09
C LYS A 26 1.39 -12.03 5.21
N ILE A 27 1.21 -11.64 3.94
CA ILE A 27 0.46 -12.41 2.95
C ILE A 27 1.15 -13.75 2.69
N GLU A 28 2.47 -13.78 2.54
CA GLU A 28 3.22 -15.03 2.36
C GLU A 28 3.05 -15.99 3.55
N LYS A 29 2.93 -15.46 4.77
CA LYS A 29 2.66 -16.26 5.97
C LYS A 29 1.22 -16.72 6.13
N GLU A 30 0.25 -15.86 5.80
CA GLU A 30 -1.18 -16.15 6.01
C GLU A 30 -1.79 -16.96 4.85
N LEU A 31 -1.28 -16.79 3.63
CA LEU A 31 -1.79 -17.42 2.43
C LEU A 31 -0.71 -18.31 1.83
N THR A 32 -0.91 -19.64 1.91
CA THR A 32 -0.11 -20.63 1.18
C THR A 32 -0.50 -20.62 -0.31
N TYR A 33 -0.31 -19.50 -0.98
CA TYR A 33 -0.55 -19.39 -2.42
C TYR A 33 0.74 -19.69 -3.19
N PRO A 34 0.78 -20.74 -4.02
CA PRO A 34 1.91 -20.98 -4.90
C PRO A 34 1.86 -19.95 -6.04
N GLY A 35 2.51 -18.80 -5.84
CA GLY A 35 2.58 -17.75 -6.87
C GLY A 35 3.20 -16.44 -6.37
N LEU A 36 3.72 -15.65 -7.31
CA LEU A 36 4.23 -14.32 -7.02
C LEU A 36 3.06 -13.33 -6.92
N ILE A 37 2.88 -12.74 -5.73
CA ILE A 37 1.87 -11.71 -5.51
C ILE A 37 2.56 -10.35 -5.55
N LYS A 38 2.22 -9.55 -6.55
CA LYS A 38 2.69 -8.16 -6.66
C LYS A 38 1.92 -7.28 -5.67
N VAL A 39 2.63 -6.66 -4.74
CA VAL A 39 2.09 -5.66 -3.79
C VAL A 39 2.55 -4.28 -4.23
N THR A 40 1.61 -3.34 -4.35
CA THR A 40 1.90 -1.95 -4.72
C THR A 40 1.27 -1.02 -3.69
N VAL A 41 2.12 -0.22 -3.04
CA VAL A 41 1.68 0.83 -2.12
C VAL A 41 1.64 2.14 -2.88
N ILE A 42 0.49 2.80 -2.87
CA ILE A 42 0.25 4.07 -3.54
C ILE A 42 -0.05 5.09 -2.45
N ARG A 43 0.81 6.10 -2.35
CA ARG A 43 0.55 7.28 -1.51
C ARG A 43 -0.39 8.19 -2.29
N GLU A 44 -1.59 8.42 -1.77
CA GLU A 44 -2.60 9.25 -2.41
C GLU A 44 -2.84 10.53 -1.58
N THR A 45 -2.79 11.68 -2.25
CA THR A 45 -3.28 12.95 -1.72
C THR A 45 -4.58 13.29 -2.45
N ARG A 46 -5.69 13.37 -1.71
CA ARG A 46 -6.97 13.81 -2.28
C ARG A 46 -7.20 15.27 -1.92
N ALA A 47 -7.27 16.13 -2.92
CA ALA A 47 -7.78 17.49 -2.80
C ALA A 47 -9.19 17.52 -3.41
N VAL A 48 -10.18 17.96 -2.65
CA VAL A 48 -11.56 18.10 -3.11
C VAL A 48 -11.97 19.54 -2.86
N GLU A 49 -12.42 20.22 -3.90
CA GLU A 49 -12.91 21.59 -3.84
C GLU A 49 -14.31 21.65 -4.45
N TYR A 50 -15.20 22.42 -3.83
CA TYR A 50 -16.57 22.59 -4.29
C TYR A 50 -16.78 24.04 -4.72
N ALA A 51 -17.23 24.24 -5.95
CA ALA A 51 -17.75 25.53 -6.42
C ALA A 51 -19.25 25.62 -6.14
N ARG A 52 -19.73 26.82 -5.78
CA ARG A 52 -21.15 27.10 -5.58
C ARG A 52 -21.77 27.72 -6.82
#